data_AF-A0A562DIV9-F1
#
_entry.id   AF-A0A562DIV9-F1
#
_cell.length_a   1.000
_cell.length_b   1.000
_cell.length_c   1.000
_cell.angle_alpha   90.00
_cell.angle_beta   90.00
_cell.angle_gamma   90.00
#
_symmetry.space_group_name_H-M   'P 1'
#
loop_
_entity.id
_entity.type
_entity.pdbx_description
1 polymer ?
#
loop_
_entity_poly.entity_id
_entity_poly.type
_entity_poly.pdbx_seq_one_letter_code
_entity_poly.pdbx_strand_id
1 'polypeptide(L)'
;MRRMLGWWMSFLLGAVPGAAMAQAEPPVPLDGDGEVVDMAPVLVAGVQPGPGLWRVSKDDHVLYILGTQSPLPRDIDWDAREVREVLDEAGAVLGSPGLSVDADVGFFRGLTLVPSAMKAMRNPGGATLDKVLPPELYARWLPLKQQYMGRDRGVEKKRPLIAVYELYKAALDHSRLRQGGVVGPVLAKELKARGLESTSTVLELKIEDPRQALADFRGEALKPQDLQCFAATLDVIEQDLPRIAARANAWAVGDVAALRAMPRNRRQLADCMDAWVQAEAARKRGFTDIEARMRERWLAAVEKALAGHRVSFATMSIDTLLYDREGYLAALAAKGYRIQAPDELVEGDGESPSEEAPEAAATR
;
A
#
# COMPACT_ATOMS: atom_id res chain seq x y z
N MET A 1 -41.40 -51.81 -63.08
CA MET A 1 -41.42 -52.37 -64.45
C MET A 1 -40.77 -51.39 -65.41
N ARG A 2 -39.84 -51.86 -66.27
CA ARG A 2 -39.29 -51.28 -67.53
C ARG A 2 -38.43 -50.00 -67.38
N ARG A 3 -37.09 -50.08 -67.60
CA ARG A 3 -36.32 -49.97 -68.88
C ARG A 3 -36.40 -48.53 -69.45
N MET A 4 -35.37 -47.79 -69.89
CA MET A 4 -34.09 -48.04 -70.61
C MET A 4 -33.14 -46.84 -70.35
N LEU A 5 -31.83 -47.02 -70.13
CA LEU A 5 -30.72 -46.88 -71.10
C LEU A 5 -30.79 -45.66 -72.05
N GLY A 6 -29.84 -44.73 -71.88
CA GLY A 6 -29.55 -43.62 -72.78
C GLY A 6 -28.16 -43.06 -72.50
N TRP A 7 -27.23 -43.38 -73.37
CA TRP A 7 -25.80 -43.04 -73.41
C TRP A 7 -25.63 -41.55 -73.76
N TRP A 8 -24.61 -40.85 -73.24
CA TRP A 8 -23.64 -40.07 -74.05
C TRP A 8 -22.61 -39.31 -73.21
N MET A 9 -21.48 -39.13 -73.88
CA MET A 9 -20.13 -38.98 -73.37
C MET A 9 -19.68 -37.52 -73.32
N SER A 10 -18.69 -37.27 -72.47
CA SER A 10 -18.01 -36.04 -72.10
C SER A 10 -17.58 -35.09 -73.23
N PHE A 11 -17.51 -33.79 -72.91
CA PHE A 11 -16.45 -32.89 -73.40
C PHE A 11 -16.01 -31.93 -72.27
N LEU A 12 -14.70 -31.89 -72.03
CA LEU A 12 -14.00 -31.03 -71.07
C LEU A 12 -13.83 -29.61 -71.62
N LEU A 13 -14.04 -28.58 -70.79
CA LEU A 13 -13.43 -27.26 -70.94
C LEU A 13 -13.10 -26.70 -69.55
N GLY A 14 -11.83 -26.29 -69.35
CA GLY A 14 -11.27 -25.90 -68.05
C GLY A 14 -11.74 -24.54 -67.54
N ALA A 15 -11.89 -24.45 -66.21
CA ALA A 15 -12.18 -23.22 -65.49
C ALA A 15 -10.92 -22.72 -64.76
N VAL A 16 -10.56 -21.47 -65.00
CA VAL A 16 -9.56 -20.70 -64.25
C VAL A 16 -10.28 -20.04 -63.06
N PRO A 17 -9.83 -20.21 -61.80
CA PRO A 17 -10.41 -19.48 -60.68
C PRO A 17 -9.89 -18.03 -60.67
N GLY A 18 -10.78 -17.06 -60.88
CA GLY A 18 -10.52 -15.65 -60.65
C GLY A 18 -10.49 -15.34 -59.16
N ALA A 19 -9.42 -14.67 -58.72
CA ALA A 19 -9.29 -14.15 -57.36
C ALA A 19 -10.32 -13.04 -57.11
N ALA A 20 -11.21 -13.24 -56.15
CA ALA A 20 -12.10 -12.21 -55.65
C ALA A 20 -11.30 -11.26 -54.73
N MET A 21 -11.10 -10.01 -55.16
CA MET A 21 -10.62 -8.95 -54.28
C MET A 21 -11.77 -8.45 -53.41
N ALA A 22 -11.65 -8.62 -52.10
CA ALA A 22 -12.55 -8.02 -51.13
C ALA A 22 -12.42 -6.48 -51.19
N GLN A 23 -13.53 -5.80 -51.48
CA GLN A 23 -13.60 -4.34 -51.38
C GLN A 23 -13.63 -3.96 -49.89
N ALA A 24 -12.65 -3.18 -49.45
CA ALA A 24 -12.64 -2.59 -48.13
C ALA A 24 -13.71 -1.48 -48.05
N GLU A 25 -14.61 -1.59 -47.08
CA GLU A 25 -15.59 -0.56 -46.73
C GLU A 25 -14.86 0.67 -46.18
N PRO A 26 -15.26 1.90 -46.56
CA PRO A 26 -14.65 3.11 -46.03
C PRO A 26 -14.93 3.23 -44.52
N PRO A 27 -13.95 3.66 -43.71
CA PRO A 27 -14.15 3.80 -42.27
C PRO A 27 -15.20 4.87 -41.98
N VAL A 28 -16.16 4.52 -41.13
CA VAL A 28 -17.15 5.45 -40.57
C VAL A 28 -16.41 6.46 -39.69
N PRO A 29 -16.59 7.79 -39.88
CA PRO A 29 -16.03 8.78 -38.98
C PRO A 29 -16.65 8.61 -37.59
N LEU A 30 -15.80 8.39 -36.59
CA LEU A 30 -16.20 8.49 -35.18
C LEU A 30 -16.33 9.98 -34.83
N ASP A 31 -17.47 10.58 -35.17
CA ASP A 31 -17.89 11.84 -34.54
C ASP A 31 -18.35 11.50 -33.11
N GLY A 32 -17.41 11.60 -32.19
CA GLY A 32 -17.65 11.40 -30.78
C GLY A 32 -16.54 12.02 -29.97
N ASP A 33 -16.74 13.28 -29.57
CA ASP A 33 -16.17 13.85 -28.35
C ASP A 33 -16.74 13.10 -27.13
N GLY A 34 -16.53 11.78 -27.11
CA GLY A 34 -16.82 10.92 -25.99
C GLY A 34 -15.82 11.28 -24.91
N GLU A 35 -16.24 12.18 -24.02
CA GLU A 35 -15.63 12.35 -22.71
C GLU A 35 -15.35 10.94 -22.16
N VAL A 36 -14.07 10.61 -22.02
CA VAL A 36 -13.65 9.36 -21.39
C VAL A 36 -14.21 9.42 -19.97
N VAL A 37 -15.32 8.74 -19.74
CA VAL A 37 -15.88 8.60 -18.40
C VAL A 37 -14.90 7.71 -17.64
N ASP A 38 -14.04 8.33 -16.83
CA ASP A 38 -13.20 7.63 -15.87
C ASP A 38 -14.12 6.91 -14.88
N MET A 39 -14.39 5.64 -15.15
CA MET A 39 -15.14 4.80 -14.25
C MET A 39 -14.32 4.57 -12.98
N ALA A 40 -14.98 4.72 -11.83
CA ALA A 40 -14.36 4.36 -10.56
C ALA A 40 -13.85 2.90 -10.62
N PRO A 41 -12.62 2.62 -10.17
CA PRO A 41 -12.03 1.29 -10.26
C PRO A 41 -12.87 0.28 -9.49
N VAL A 42 -13.13 -0.85 -10.13
CA VAL A 42 -13.78 -1.99 -9.48
C VAL A 42 -12.79 -2.57 -8.48
N LEU A 43 -13.17 -2.61 -7.20
CA LEU A 43 -12.33 -3.18 -6.16
C LEU A 43 -12.31 -4.70 -6.23
N VAL A 44 -11.10 -5.24 -6.05
CA VAL A 44 -10.86 -6.67 -5.94
C VAL A 44 -11.42 -7.18 -4.60
N ALA A 45 -11.99 -8.39 -4.61
CA ALA A 45 -12.58 -9.06 -3.46
C ALA A 45 -12.23 -10.56 -3.45
N GLY A 46 -12.53 -11.24 -2.34
CA GLY A 46 -12.29 -12.68 -2.17
C GLY A 46 -10.81 -13.01 -1.93
N VAL A 47 -10.43 -14.25 -2.22
CA VAL A 47 -9.07 -14.76 -1.96
C VAL A 47 -8.08 -14.10 -2.90
N GLN A 48 -7.08 -13.42 -2.34
CA GLN A 48 -6.08 -12.66 -3.09
C GLN A 48 -4.66 -12.97 -2.59
N PRO A 49 -3.67 -13.18 -3.47
CA PRO A 49 -2.33 -13.59 -3.06
C PRO A 49 -1.56 -12.50 -2.30
N GLY A 50 -1.84 -11.22 -2.57
CA GLY A 50 -0.97 -10.12 -2.16
C GLY A 50 0.34 -10.11 -2.98
N PRO A 51 1.29 -9.22 -2.65
CA PRO A 51 2.60 -9.24 -3.27
C PRO A 51 3.41 -10.41 -2.73
N GLY A 52 4.30 -10.95 -3.57
CA GLY A 52 5.34 -11.86 -3.11
C GLY A 52 6.37 -11.15 -2.21
N LEU A 53 7.38 -11.90 -1.78
CA LEU A 53 8.37 -11.42 -0.82
C LEU A 53 9.64 -10.89 -1.49
N TRP A 54 10.13 -9.74 -1.02
CA TRP A 54 11.47 -9.28 -1.36
C TRP A 54 12.48 -10.18 -0.66
N ARG A 55 13.53 -10.56 -1.37
CA ARG A 55 14.60 -11.42 -0.84
C ARG A 55 15.89 -10.62 -0.71
N VAL A 56 16.37 -10.51 0.52
CA VAL A 56 17.68 -9.93 0.86
C VAL A 56 18.58 -11.08 1.30
N SER A 57 19.61 -11.40 0.53
CA SER A 57 20.44 -12.58 0.76
C SER A 57 21.93 -12.26 0.81
N LYS A 58 22.65 -12.97 1.67
CA LYS A 58 24.11 -12.97 1.73
C LYS A 58 24.56 -14.29 2.34
N ASP A 59 25.43 -15.01 1.63
CA ASP A 59 25.86 -16.36 2.00
C ASP A 59 24.65 -17.28 2.25
N ASP A 60 24.61 -17.98 3.38
CA ASP A 60 23.51 -18.87 3.78
C ASP A 60 22.34 -18.17 4.49
N HIS A 61 22.35 -16.83 4.55
CA HIS A 61 21.38 -16.02 5.29
C HIS A 61 20.44 -15.27 4.35
N VAL A 62 19.15 -15.34 4.65
CA VAL A 62 18.09 -14.69 3.90
C VAL A 62 17.15 -13.95 4.84
N LEU A 63 16.89 -12.68 4.51
CA LEU A 63 15.79 -11.90 5.04
C LEU A 63 14.72 -11.79 3.96
N TYR A 64 13.52 -12.29 4.25
CA TYR A 64 12.32 -12.05 3.45
C TYR A 64 11.59 -10.81 3.96
N ILE A 65 11.20 -9.91 3.07
CA ILE A 65 10.50 -8.68 3.42
C ILE A 65 9.14 -8.64 2.72
N LEU A 66 8.07 -8.59 3.51
CA LEU A 66 6.72 -8.34 3.01
C LEU A 66 6.49 -6.84 2.84
N GLY A 67 6.23 -6.41 1.60
CA GLY A 67 5.78 -5.07 1.27
C GLY A 67 4.33 -4.87 1.68
N THR A 68 4.09 -4.04 2.70
CA THR A 68 2.77 -3.72 3.24
C THR A 68 2.20 -2.44 2.61
N GLN A 69 0.89 -2.42 2.40
CA GLN A 69 0.15 -1.28 1.82
C GLN A 69 -1.05 -0.97 2.72
N SER A 70 -1.38 0.31 2.82
CA SER A 70 -2.62 0.80 3.39
C SER A 70 -3.10 2.00 2.55
N PRO A 71 -4.40 2.21 2.35
CA PRO A 71 -5.47 1.24 2.61
C PRO A 71 -5.45 0.05 1.63
N LEU A 72 -6.26 -0.96 1.93
CA LEU A 72 -6.50 -2.14 1.09
C LEU A 72 -8.01 -2.28 0.81
N PRO A 73 -8.42 -3.05 -0.22
CA PRO A 73 -9.83 -3.34 -0.43
C PRO A 73 -10.42 -4.01 0.82
N ARG A 74 -11.66 -3.67 1.15
CA ARG A 74 -12.32 -4.14 2.38
C ARG A 74 -12.58 -5.64 2.36
N ASP A 75 -12.98 -6.13 1.20
CA ASP A 75 -13.58 -7.46 1.03
C ASP A 75 -12.60 -8.49 0.48
N ILE A 76 -11.30 -8.28 0.68
CA ILE A 76 -10.27 -9.29 0.36
C ILE A 76 -10.01 -10.20 1.56
N ASP A 77 -9.76 -11.46 1.23
CA ASP A 77 -9.18 -12.48 2.08
C ASP A 77 -7.75 -12.73 1.58
N TRP A 78 -6.75 -12.30 2.34
CA TRP A 78 -5.36 -12.43 1.90
C TRP A 78 -4.86 -13.87 2.08
N ASP A 79 -4.44 -14.50 0.98
CA ASP A 79 -3.84 -15.82 0.94
C ASP A 79 -2.36 -15.77 1.32
N ALA A 80 -2.10 -15.77 2.62
CA ALA A 80 -0.76 -15.73 3.18
C ALA A 80 -0.04 -17.10 3.18
N ARG A 81 -0.20 -17.92 2.15
CA ARG A 81 0.51 -19.24 2.06
C ARG A 81 2.03 -19.05 2.06
N GLU A 82 2.56 -18.28 1.12
CA GLU A 82 4.00 -18.01 1.00
C GLU A 82 4.58 -17.40 2.31
N VAL A 83 3.83 -16.46 2.91
CA VAL A 83 4.23 -15.86 4.19
C VAL A 83 4.26 -16.88 5.32
N ARG A 84 3.30 -17.81 5.38
CA ARG A 84 3.29 -18.86 6.40
C ARG A 84 4.48 -19.81 6.26
N GLU A 85 4.78 -20.22 5.03
CA GLU A 85 5.93 -21.08 4.73
C GLU A 85 7.25 -20.43 5.18
N VAL A 86 7.45 -19.16 4.83
CA VAL A 86 8.65 -18.43 5.28
C VAL A 86 8.66 -18.24 6.79
N LEU A 87 7.51 -17.91 7.39
CA LEU A 87 7.43 -17.76 8.84
C LEU A 87 7.81 -19.07 9.51
N ASP A 88 7.34 -20.23 9.07
CA ASP A 88 7.65 -21.54 9.66
C ASP A 88 9.15 -21.81 9.81
N GLU A 89 9.96 -21.30 8.89
CA GLU A 89 11.44 -21.38 8.92
C GLU A 89 12.11 -20.19 9.64
N ALA A 90 11.45 -19.04 9.70
CA ALA A 90 12.03 -17.82 10.26
C ALA A 90 12.34 -17.99 11.75
N GLY A 91 13.58 -17.68 12.13
CA GLY A 91 14.04 -17.63 13.52
C GLY A 91 13.88 -16.24 14.16
N ALA A 92 13.72 -15.20 13.35
CA ALA A 92 13.46 -13.84 13.80
C ALA A 92 12.44 -13.15 12.89
N VAL A 93 11.58 -12.33 13.51
CA VAL A 93 10.55 -11.55 12.83
C VAL A 93 10.70 -10.09 13.24
N LEU A 94 10.87 -9.20 12.27
CA LEU A 94 11.14 -7.78 12.48
C LEU A 94 9.93 -6.95 12.05
N GLY A 95 9.52 -6.00 12.88
CA GLY A 95 8.51 -5.02 12.50
C GLY A 95 9.01 -4.04 11.43
N SER A 96 8.06 -3.34 10.80
CA SER A 96 8.38 -2.21 9.91
C SER A 96 9.10 -1.10 10.66
N PRO A 97 10.08 -0.42 10.03
CA PRO A 97 10.67 0.77 10.61
C PRO A 97 9.58 1.82 10.83
N GLY A 98 9.72 2.62 11.87
CA GLY A 98 8.74 3.64 12.19
C GLY A 98 9.08 4.40 13.45
N LEU A 99 8.17 5.27 13.84
CA LEU A 99 8.31 6.15 14.99
C LEU A 99 7.10 5.96 15.89
N SER A 100 7.33 5.48 17.11
CA SER A 100 6.31 5.44 18.14
C SER A 100 6.55 6.57 19.13
N VAL A 101 5.48 7.22 19.55
CA VAL A 101 5.49 8.10 20.71
C VAL A 101 4.79 7.33 21.81
N ASP A 102 5.57 6.90 22.79
CA ASP A 102 5.07 6.16 23.93
C ASP A 102 5.06 7.06 25.16
N ALA A 103 4.08 6.86 26.01
CA ALA A 103 4.06 7.43 27.35
C ALA A 103 3.97 6.23 28.28
N ASP A 104 4.91 6.11 29.23
CA ASP A 104 4.91 5.03 30.24
C ASP A 104 3.70 5.20 31.19
N VAL A 105 2.51 4.83 30.69
CA VAL A 105 1.23 5.01 31.36
C VAL A 105 0.56 3.64 31.48
N GLY A 106 0.69 3.03 32.65
CA GLY A 106 -0.03 1.79 32.94
C GLY A 106 -1.55 1.91 32.72
N PHE A 107 -2.21 0.80 32.40
CA PHE A 107 -3.63 0.74 31.97
C PHE A 107 -4.58 1.64 32.77
N PHE A 108 -4.58 1.56 34.10
CA PHE A 108 -5.45 2.37 34.96
C PHE A 108 -5.17 3.86 34.87
N ARG A 109 -3.90 4.27 34.82
CA ARG A 109 -3.52 5.68 34.64
C ARG A 109 -3.89 6.14 33.23
N GLY A 110 -3.80 5.27 32.23
CA GLY A 110 -4.21 5.53 30.84
C GLY A 110 -5.69 5.88 30.76
N LEU A 111 -6.55 5.13 31.47
CA LEU A 111 -7.99 5.43 31.54
C LEU A 111 -8.28 6.81 32.13
N THR A 112 -7.48 7.29 33.10
CA THR A 112 -7.64 8.65 33.66
C THR A 112 -7.33 9.76 32.64
N LEU A 113 -6.61 9.45 31.56
CA LEU A 113 -6.26 10.42 30.52
C LEU A 113 -7.34 10.56 29.44
N VAL A 114 -8.25 9.58 29.30
CA VAL A 114 -9.26 9.56 28.24
C VAL A 114 -10.10 10.84 28.19
N PRO A 115 -10.65 11.37 29.31
CA PRO A 115 -11.41 12.61 29.25
C PRO A 115 -10.57 13.81 28.81
N SER A 116 -9.29 13.85 29.18
CA SER A 116 -8.37 14.91 28.77
C SER A 116 -8.03 14.81 27.29
N ALA A 117 -7.74 13.60 26.80
CA ALA A 117 -7.50 13.33 25.39
C ALA A 117 -8.73 13.69 24.53
N MET A 118 -9.93 13.29 24.95
CA MET A 118 -11.18 13.67 24.27
C MET A 118 -11.39 15.19 24.20
N LYS A 119 -11.02 15.92 25.25
CA LYS A 119 -11.04 17.39 25.24
C LYS A 119 -9.95 17.95 24.32
N ALA A 120 -8.76 17.37 24.31
CA ALA A 120 -7.64 17.82 23.49
C ALA A 120 -7.90 17.65 21.99
N MET A 121 -8.69 16.63 21.60
CA MET A 121 -9.13 16.45 20.21
C MET A 121 -10.11 17.52 19.70
N ARG A 122 -10.67 18.34 20.59
CA ARG A 122 -11.60 19.43 20.24
C ARG A 122 -10.86 20.74 20.05
N ASN A 123 -11.45 21.64 19.25
CA ASN A 123 -10.94 23.00 19.13
C ASN A 123 -10.92 23.68 20.52
N PRO A 124 -9.92 24.54 20.78
CA PRO A 124 -9.89 25.38 21.97
C PRO A 124 -11.22 26.14 22.14
N GLY A 125 -11.73 26.20 23.37
CA GLY A 125 -13.01 26.85 23.68
C GLY A 125 -14.26 26.18 23.09
N GLY A 126 -14.13 25.03 22.40
CA GLY A 126 -15.23 24.35 21.74
C GLY A 126 -15.69 25.01 20.44
N ALA A 127 -14.82 25.83 19.81
CA ALA A 127 -15.09 26.45 18.53
C ALA A 127 -15.40 25.40 17.44
N THR A 128 -16.27 25.77 16.51
CA THR A 128 -16.65 24.92 15.39
C THR A 128 -15.75 25.16 14.17
N LEU A 129 -15.70 24.21 13.22
CA LEU A 129 -14.85 24.31 12.03
C LEU A 129 -15.14 25.56 11.20
N ASP A 130 -16.40 25.99 11.10
CA ASP A 130 -16.78 27.24 10.42
C ASP A 130 -16.18 28.52 11.05
N LYS A 131 -15.75 28.44 12.31
CA LYS A 131 -15.12 29.57 13.02
C LYS A 131 -13.60 29.55 12.95
N VAL A 132 -13.00 28.38 12.73
CA VAL A 132 -11.53 28.23 12.75
C VAL A 132 -10.93 28.03 11.36
N LEU A 133 -11.72 27.55 10.40
CA LEU A 133 -11.27 27.38 9.02
C LEU A 133 -11.47 28.66 8.21
N PRO A 134 -10.58 28.93 7.24
CA PRO A 134 -10.86 29.88 6.17
C PRO A 134 -12.18 29.55 5.46
N PRO A 135 -13.00 30.55 5.07
CA PRO A 135 -14.32 30.33 4.48
C PRO A 135 -14.31 29.39 3.26
N GLU A 136 -13.28 29.50 2.42
CA GLU A 136 -13.08 28.68 1.23
C GLU A 136 -12.85 27.20 1.55
N LEU A 137 -12.10 26.90 2.62
CA LEU A 137 -11.89 25.51 3.05
C LEU A 137 -13.14 24.94 3.70
N TYR A 138 -13.86 25.75 4.48
CA TYR A 138 -15.12 25.31 5.07
C TYR A 138 -16.20 25.04 4.01
N ALA A 139 -16.23 25.84 2.94
CA ALA A 139 -17.13 25.63 1.81
C ALA A 139 -16.87 24.32 1.06
N ARG A 140 -15.61 23.89 0.95
CA ARG A 140 -15.23 22.57 0.39
C ARG A 140 -15.52 21.42 1.36
N TRP A 141 -15.24 21.61 2.64
CA TRP A 141 -15.50 20.63 3.70
C TRP A 141 -16.97 20.21 3.79
N LEU A 142 -17.89 21.18 3.74
CA LEU A 142 -19.30 20.95 4.02
C LEU A 142 -19.98 19.90 3.11
N PRO A 143 -19.88 19.95 1.76
CA PRO A 143 -20.47 18.94 0.89
C PRO A 143 -19.84 17.56 1.10
N LEU A 144 -18.51 17.48 1.26
CA LEU A 144 -17.82 16.21 1.50
C LEU A 144 -18.24 15.58 2.83
N LYS A 145 -18.33 16.37 3.89
CA LYS A 145 -18.88 15.91 5.18
C LYS A 145 -20.29 15.40 5.02
N GLN A 146 -21.15 16.13 4.32
CA GLN A 146 -22.54 15.71 4.11
C GLN A 146 -22.63 14.40 3.32
N GLN A 147 -21.74 14.19 2.34
CA GLN A 147 -21.68 12.98 1.53
C GLN A 147 -21.20 11.77 2.32
N TYR A 148 -20.07 11.89 3.03
CA TYR A 148 -19.39 10.74 3.65
C TYR A 148 -19.71 10.53 5.13
N MET A 149 -20.07 11.58 5.87
CA MET A 149 -20.35 11.53 7.32
C MET A 149 -21.78 11.93 7.69
N GLY A 150 -22.58 12.39 6.71
CA GLY A 150 -23.95 12.82 6.93
C GLY A 150 -24.06 13.99 7.92
N ARG A 151 -24.89 13.82 8.96
CA ARG A 151 -25.24 14.87 9.93
C ARG A 151 -24.41 14.82 11.22
N ASP A 152 -23.23 14.21 11.21
CA ASP A 152 -22.37 14.21 12.39
C ASP A 152 -22.02 15.65 12.80
N ARG A 153 -22.57 16.08 13.94
CA ARG A 153 -22.29 17.40 14.54
C ARG A 153 -21.08 17.37 15.47
N GLY A 154 -20.62 16.19 15.86
CA GLY A 154 -19.48 15.99 16.73
C GLY A 154 -18.17 16.35 16.04
N VAL A 155 -18.03 16.00 14.76
CA VAL A 155 -16.84 16.32 13.95
C VAL A 155 -16.58 17.82 13.83
N GLU A 156 -17.64 18.64 13.79
CA GLU A 156 -17.54 20.11 13.69
C GLU A 156 -16.81 20.75 14.87
N LYS A 157 -16.73 20.08 16.03
CA LYS A 157 -16.03 20.60 17.22
C LYS A 157 -14.61 20.06 17.34
N LYS A 158 -14.20 19.15 16.46
CA LYS A 158 -12.86 18.55 16.47
C LYS A 158 -11.84 19.53 15.87
N ARG A 159 -10.58 19.35 16.24
CA ARG A 159 -9.47 20.05 15.58
C ARG A 159 -9.49 19.73 14.08
N PRO A 160 -9.20 20.70 13.19
CA PRO A 160 -9.24 20.51 11.74
C PRO A 160 -8.57 19.23 11.26
N LEU A 161 -7.34 18.95 11.70
CA LEU A 161 -6.61 17.74 11.31
C LEU A 161 -7.31 16.43 11.72
N ILE A 162 -7.94 16.40 12.89
CA ILE A 162 -8.67 15.22 13.36
C ILE A 162 -9.97 15.07 12.56
N ALA A 163 -10.68 16.18 12.36
CA ALA A 163 -11.92 16.20 11.58
C ALA A 163 -11.69 15.70 10.14
N VAL A 164 -10.66 16.19 9.47
CA VAL A 164 -10.36 15.82 8.08
C VAL A 164 -9.88 14.38 7.94
N TYR A 165 -9.16 13.87 8.94
CA TYR A 165 -8.75 12.48 8.97
C TYR A 165 -9.94 11.52 9.17
N GLU A 166 -10.93 11.92 9.98
CA GLU A 166 -12.18 11.16 10.11
C GLU A 166 -13.02 11.20 8.83
N LEU A 167 -13.07 12.35 8.15
CA LEU A 167 -13.70 12.45 6.84
C LEU A 167 -13.00 11.54 5.81
N TYR A 168 -11.67 11.53 5.79
CA TYR A 168 -10.91 10.63 4.93
C TYR A 168 -11.20 9.15 5.21
N LYS A 169 -11.26 8.75 6.49
CA LYS A 169 -11.67 7.40 6.89
C LYS A 169 -13.07 7.04 6.39
N ALA A 170 -14.02 7.97 6.55
CA ALA A 170 -15.38 7.78 6.06
C ALA A 170 -15.44 7.68 4.53
N ALA A 171 -14.64 8.47 3.82
CA ALA A 171 -14.54 8.41 2.36
C ALA A 171 -13.91 7.09 1.87
N LEU A 172 -12.86 6.59 2.54
CA LEU A 172 -12.31 5.26 2.29
C LEU A 172 -13.35 4.17 2.53
N ASP A 173 -14.08 4.24 3.65
CA ASP A 173 -15.11 3.27 4.02
C ASP A 173 -16.23 3.20 2.97
N HIS A 174 -16.72 4.37 2.55
CA HIS A 174 -17.70 4.52 1.49
C HIS A 174 -17.22 3.89 0.17
N SER A 175 -15.93 4.06 -0.14
CA SER A 175 -15.27 3.46 -1.30
C SER A 175 -14.87 2.00 -1.09
N ARG A 176 -15.38 1.31 -0.06
CA ARG A 176 -15.02 -0.08 0.31
C ARG A 176 -13.52 -0.33 0.45
N LEU A 177 -12.77 0.66 0.91
CA LEU A 177 -11.38 0.55 1.32
C LEU A 177 -11.30 0.49 2.86
N ARG A 178 -10.25 -0.12 3.39
CA ARG A 178 -9.96 -0.16 4.84
C ARG A 178 -8.49 0.10 5.12
N GLN A 179 -8.23 0.81 6.21
CA GLN A 179 -6.88 0.96 6.75
C GLN A 179 -6.60 -0.20 7.70
N GLY A 180 -5.54 -0.96 7.43
CA GLY A 180 -5.16 -2.11 8.26
C GLY A 180 -6.17 -3.27 8.25
N GLY A 181 -6.03 -4.19 9.21
CA GLY A 181 -6.96 -5.32 9.38
C GLY A 181 -6.81 -6.47 8.37
N VAL A 182 -5.81 -6.42 7.48
CA VAL A 182 -5.49 -7.49 6.52
C VAL A 182 -4.23 -8.23 6.95
N VAL A 183 -3.06 -7.58 6.81
CA VAL A 183 -1.76 -8.21 7.06
C VAL A 183 -1.51 -8.45 8.55
N GLY A 184 -1.72 -7.43 9.38
CA GLY A 184 -1.41 -7.47 10.82
C GLY A 184 -2.06 -8.63 11.59
N PRO A 185 -3.38 -8.86 11.46
CA PRO A 185 -4.06 -9.98 12.13
C PRO A 185 -3.54 -11.36 11.72
N VAL A 186 -3.18 -11.54 10.44
CA VAL A 186 -2.60 -12.79 9.94
C VAL A 186 -1.25 -13.03 10.58
N LEU A 187 -0.33 -12.06 10.49
CA LEU A 187 0.99 -12.18 11.12
C LEU A 187 0.89 -12.42 12.64
N ALA A 188 0.03 -11.69 13.34
CA ALA A 188 -0.15 -11.87 14.78
C ALA A 188 -0.64 -13.29 15.15
N LYS A 189 -1.50 -13.88 14.31
CA LYS A 189 -1.98 -15.26 14.49
C LYS A 189 -0.84 -16.28 14.31
N GLU A 190 -0.05 -16.15 13.24
CA GLU A 190 1.06 -17.07 12.94
C GLU A 190 2.17 -16.99 13.99
N LEU A 191 2.56 -15.78 14.39
CA LEU A 191 3.55 -15.57 15.46
C LEU A 191 3.09 -16.20 16.78
N LYS A 192 1.83 -15.98 17.15
CA LYS A 192 1.24 -16.57 18.35
C LYS A 192 1.23 -18.10 18.30
N ALA A 193 0.92 -18.70 17.15
CA ALA A 193 0.90 -20.15 16.97
C ALA A 193 2.29 -20.78 17.18
N ARG A 194 3.35 -20.05 16.79
CA ARG A 194 4.75 -20.50 16.94
C ARG A 194 5.43 -20.04 18.24
N GLY A 195 4.74 -19.24 19.07
CA GLY A 195 5.34 -18.64 20.27
C GLY A 195 6.48 -17.68 19.95
N LEU A 196 6.47 -17.07 18.76
CA LEU A 196 7.44 -16.04 18.37
C LEU A 196 6.94 -14.64 18.73
N GLU A 197 7.89 -13.78 19.06
CA GLU A 197 7.63 -12.35 19.23
C GLU A 197 8.23 -11.56 18.07
N SER A 198 7.52 -10.53 17.63
CA SER A 198 8.06 -9.58 16.66
C SER A 198 9.02 -8.64 17.37
N THR A 199 10.24 -8.54 16.85
CA THR A 199 11.22 -7.54 17.30
C THR A 199 10.77 -6.15 16.84
N SER A 200 10.54 -5.27 17.81
CA SER A 200 10.21 -3.87 17.56
C SER A 200 11.42 -3.13 16.98
N THR A 201 11.27 -2.60 15.77
CA THR A 201 12.27 -1.76 15.10
C THR A 201 11.90 -0.28 15.10
N VAL A 202 10.78 0.09 15.73
CA VAL A 202 10.35 1.48 15.82
C VAL A 202 11.26 2.28 16.75
N LEU A 203 11.54 3.52 16.41
CA LEU A 203 12.18 4.47 17.31
C LEU A 203 11.15 4.92 18.34
N GLU A 204 11.38 4.64 19.61
CA GLU A 204 10.49 5.05 20.71
C GLU A 204 10.87 6.43 21.21
N LEU A 205 9.91 7.36 21.17
CA LEU A 205 10.00 8.67 21.79
C LEU A 205 9.17 8.65 23.08
N LYS A 206 9.85 8.73 24.22
CA LYS A 206 9.18 8.74 25.53
C LYS A 206 8.59 10.11 25.87
N ILE A 207 7.32 10.12 26.23
CA ILE A 207 6.66 11.26 26.87
C ILE A 207 6.76 11.08 28.39
N GLU A 208 7.56 11.93 29.02
CA GLU A 208 7.73 11.95 30.49
C GLU A 208 6.45 12.35 31.22
N ASP A 209 5.78 13.41 30.75
CA ASP A 209 4.48 13.86 31.29
C ASP A 209 3.38 13.86 30.22
N PRO A 210 2.60 12.77 30.11
CA PRO A 210 1.49 12.68 29.16
C PRO A 210 0.32 13.61 29.51
N ARG A 211 0.15 14.00 30.77
CA ARG A 211 -0.91 14.95 31.14
C ARG A 211 -0.56 16.34 30.66
N GLN A 212 0.69 16.75 30.87
CA GLN A 212 1.20 18.01 30.37
C GLN A 212 1.20 18.03 28.85
N ALA A 213 1.68 16.96 28.18
CA ALA A 213 1.65 16.90 26.71
C ALA A 213 0.23 17.03 26.13
N LEU A 214 -0.77 16.41 26.75
CA LEU A 214 -2.18 16.58 26.35
C LEU A 214 -2.69 17.99 26.65
N ALA A 215 -2.28 18.60 27.76
CA ALA A 215 -2.65 19.96 28.12
C ALA A 215 -2.04 20.99 27.16
N ASP A 216 -0.77 20.81 26.78
CA ASP A 216 -0.06 21.61 25.79
C ASP A 216 -0.73 21.49 24.43
N PHE A 217 -0.93 20.26 23.95
CA PHE A 217 -1.62 20.01 22.68
C PHE A 217 -3.03 20.61 22.66
N ARG A 218 -3.75 20.55 23.78
CA ARG A 218 -5.07 21.20 23.93
C ARG A 218 -4.98 22.73 23.85
N GLY A 219 -3.90 23.33 24.35
CA GLY A 219 -3.65 24.77 24.29
C GLY A 219 -3.14 25.27 22.95
N GLU A 220 -2.62 24.39 22.09
CA GLU A 220 -2.07 24.78 20.79
C GLU A 220 -3.15 25.36 19.87
N ALA A 221 -2.82 26.54 19.31
CA ALA A 221 -3.59 27.18 18.26
C ALA A 221 -3.43 26.43 16.93
N LEU A 222 -4.39 26.64 16.02
CA LEU A 222 -4.33 26.11 14.66
C LEU A 222 -3.14 26.71 13.91
N LYS A 223 -2.29 25.85 13.34
CA LYS A 223 -1.08 26.27 12.62
C LYS A 223 -1.33 26.34 11.12
N PRO A 224 -0.54 27.13 10.37
CA PRO A 224 -0.63 27.15 8.91
C PRO A 224 -0.42 25.77 8.26
N GLN A 225 0.43 24.93 8.85
CA GLN A 225 0.68 23.58 8.38
C GLN A 225 -0.54 22.66 8.56
N ASP A 226 -1.33 22.88 9.60
CA ASP A 226 -2.59 22.15 9.84
C ASP A 226 -3.57 22.41 8.70
N LEU A 227 -3.67 23.67 8.26
CA LEU A 227 -4.50 24.07 7.12
C LEU A 227 -4.00 23.48 5.80
N GLN A 228 -2.68 23.35 5.62
CA GLN A 228 -2.10 22.72 4.44
C GLN A 228 -2.41 21.22 4.39
N CYS A 229 -2.20 20.46 5.47
CA CYS A 229 -2.61 19.04 5.49
C CYS A 229 -4.15 18.92 5.36
N PHE A 230 -4.93 19.85 5.93
CA PHE A 230 -6.39 19.85 5.76
C PHE A 230 -6.80 20.00 4.29
N ALA A 231 -6.30 21.03 3.61
CA ALA A 231 -6.58 21.26 2.19
C ALA A 231 -6.13 20.09 1.31
N ALA A 232 -4.91 19.59 1.52
CA ALA A 232 -4.38 18.44 0.79
C ALA A 232 -5.20 17.17 1.01
N THR A 233 -5.81 17.00 2.19
CA THR A 233 -6.71 15.88 2.44
C THR A 233 -8.00 15.99 1.64
N LEU A 234 -8.57 17.20 1.56
CA LEU A 234 -9.76 17.42 0.73
C LEU A 234 -9.46 17.12 -0.74
N ASP A 235 -8.29 17.55 -1.24
CA ASP A 235 -7.85 17.23 -2.61
C ASP A 235 -7.82 15.72 -2.84
N VAL A 236 -7.30 14.95 -1.88
CA VAL A 236 -7.25 13.47 -1.97
C VAL A 236 -8.65 12.86 -2.03
N ILE A 237 -9.57 13.33 -1.18
CA ILE A 237 -10.95 12.82 -1.14
C ILE A 237 -11.70 13.17 -2.43
N GLU A 238 -11.46 14.35 -2.98
CA GLU A 238 -12.13 14.83 -4.18
C GLU A 238 -11.59 14.16 -5.46
N GLN A 239 -10.29 13.85 -5.52
CA GLN A 239 -9.63 13.53 -6.80
C GLN A 239 -8.88 12.19 -6.82
N ASP A 240 -8.36 11.72 -5.67
CA ASP A 240 -7.39 10.63 -5.66
C ASP A 240 -7.94 9.29 -5.11
N LEU A 241 -9.21 9.22 -4.69
CA LEU A 241 -9.82 7.95 -4.26
C LEU A 241 -9.74 6.83 -5.32
N PRO A 242 -9.99 7.09 -6.62
CA PRO A 242 -9.79 6.09 -7.68
C PRO A 242 -8.33 5.61 -7.75
N ARG A 243 -7.36 6.53 -7.66
CA ARG A 243 -5.94 6.17 -7.67
C ARG A 243 -5.57 5.29 -6.47
N ILE A 244 -6.08 5.63 -5.29
CA ILE A 244 -5.88 4.85 -4.06
C ILE A 244 -6.45 3.43 -4.23
N ALA A 245 -7.66 3.32 -4.78
CA ALA A 245 -8.30 2.03 -5.05
C ALA A 245 -7.53 1.19 -6.09
N ALA A 246 -7.05 1.80 -7.18
CA ALA A 246 -6.21 1.11 -8.17
C ALA A 246 -4.91 0.57 -7.55
N ARG A 247 -4.26 1.36 -6.69
CA ARG A 247 -3.07 0.90 -5.97
C ARG A 247 -3.38 -0.22 -4.99
N ALA A 248 -4.48 -0.12 -4.26
CA ALA A 248 -4.95 -1.15 -3.33
C ALA A 248 -5.24 -2.48 -4.05
N ASN A 249 -5.82 -2.41 -5.25
CA ASN A 249 -6.02 -3.58 -6.12
C ASN A 249 -4.71 -4.18 -6.61
N ALA A 250 -3.77 -3.35 -7.07
CA ALA A 250 -2.47 -3.81 -7.53
C ALA A 250 -1.70 -4.55 -6.41
N TRP A 251 -1.77 -4.06 -5.18
CA TRP A 251 -1.26 -4.79 -4.02
C TRP A 251 -1.98 -6.12 -3.81
N ALA A 252 -3.33 -6.12 -3.83
CA ALA A 252 -4.12 -7.32 -3.59
C ALA A 252 -3.79 -8.46 -4.56
N VAL A 253 -3.63 -8.16 -5.86
CA VAL A 253 -3.30 -9.17 -6.88
C VAL A 253 -1.80 -9.43 -7.02
N GLY A 254 -0.95 -8.73 -6.27
CA GLY A 254 0.51 -8.89 -6.32
C GLY A 254 1.19 -8.25 -7.53
N ASP A 255 0.57 -7.28 -8.19
CA ASP A 255 1.13 -6.60 -9.36
C ASP A 255 2.15 -5.51 -8.94
N VAL A 256 3.36 -5.98 -8.61
CA VAL A 256 4.49 -5.12 -8.19
C VAL A 256 4.91 -4.18 -9.32
N ALA A 257 4.81 -4.61 -10.58
CA ALA A 257 5.15 -3.79 -11.75
C ALA A 257 4.20 -2.58 -11.87
N ALA A 258 2.89 -2.78 -11.74
CA ALA A 258 1.92 -1.69 -11.72
C ALA A 258 2.13 -0.78 -10.51
N LEU A 259 2.38 -1.33 -9.32
CA LEU A 259 2.69 -0.53 -8.13
C LEU A 259 3.92 0.36 -8.34
N ARG A 260 4.94 -0.14 -9.02
CA ARG A 260 6.18 0.59 -9.33
C ARG A 260 5.95 1.70 -10.37
N ALA A 261 5.10 1.46 -11.37
CA ALA A 261 4.78 2.41 -12.43
C ALA A 261 3.85 3.54 -11.96
N MET A 262 3.00 3.28 -10.96
CA MET A 262 2.15 4.30 -10.37
C MET A 262 3.01 5.40 -9.73
N PRO A 263 2.57 6.68 -9.79
CA PRO A 263 3.19 7.73 -9.00
C PRO A 263 3.22 7.32 -7.53
N ARG A 264 4.26 7.73 -6.80
CA ARG A 264 4.19 7.73 -5.33
C ARG A 264 2.85 8.33 -4.95
N ASN A 265 2.02 7.58 -4.22
CA ASN A 265 0.79 8.13 -3.69
C ASN A 265 1.17 9.43 -3.01
N ARG A 266 0.63 10.55 -3.51
CA ARG A 266 0.90 11.88 -3.00
C ARG A 266 0.69 11.79 -1.48
N ARG A 267 1.81 11.88 -0.71
CA ARG A 267 1.92 11.73 0.75
C ARG A 267 0.64 11.16 1.35
N GLN A 268 0.53 9.83 1.47
CA GLN A 268 -0.65 9.22 2.08
C GLN A 268 -0.97 10.02 3.33
N LEU A 269 -2.23 10.42 3.54
CA LEU A 269 -2.60 11.33 4.61
C LEU A 269 -2.08 10.88 5.99
N ALA A 270 -1.99 9.56 6.21
CA ALA A 270 -1.34 8.96 7.37
C ALA A 270 0.11 9.43 7.51
N ASP A 271 0.87 9.54 6.42
CA ASP A 271 2.23 10.09 6.41
C ASP A 271 2.25 11.62 6.65
N CYS A 272 1.28 12.40 6.11
CA CYS A 272 1.18 13.85 6.45
C CYS A 272 0.97 14.03 7.96
N MET A 273 0.10 13.19 8.54
CA MET A 273 -0.34 13.29 9.92
C MET A 273 0.67 12.69 10.89
N ASP A 274 1.07 11.43 10.70
CA ASP A 274 2.00 10.72 11.56
C ASP A 274 3.39 11.34 11.46
N ALA A 275 3.91 11.60 10.26
CA ALA A 275 5.23 12.23 10.16
C ALA A 275 5.21 13.65 10.74
N TRP A 276 4.13 14.43 10.61
CA TRP A 276 4.08 15.78 11.17
C TRP A 276 3.93 15.81 12.69
N VAL A 277 2.96 15.06 13.24
CA VAL A 277 2.76 14.98 14.70
C VAL A 277 4.01 14.43 15.37
N GLN A 278 4.59 13.38 14.80
CA GLN A 278 5.79 12.77 15.35
C GLN A 278 7.04 13.64 15.13
N ALA A 279 7.20 14.29 13.98
CA ALA A 279 8.33 15.21 13.76
C ALA A 279 8.22 16.47 14.63
N GLU A 280 7.02 16.97 14.92
CA GLU A 280 6.86 18.08 15.85
C GLU A 280 7.11 17.65 17.31
N ALA A 281 6.57 16.51 17.72
CA ALA A 281 6.83 15.93 19.04
C ALA A 281 8.33 15.67 19.26
N ALA A 282 9.02 15.17 18.22
CA ALA A 282 10.45 14.93 18.17
C ALA A 282 11.25 16.25 18.23
N ARG A 283 10.97 17.22 17.35
CA ARG A 283 11.68 18.51 17.30
C ARG A 283 11.55 19.28 18.62
N LYS A 284 10.36 19.34 19.21
CA LYS A 284 10.13 19.98 20.51
C LYS A 284 10.96 19.38 21.64
N ARG A 285 11.43 18.15 21.48
CA ARG A 285 12.24 17.41 22.45
C ARG A 285 13.71 17.29 22.02
N GLY A 286 14.14 18.11 21.06
CA GLY A 286 15.54 18.18 20.62
C GLY A 286 16.00 16.99 19.77
N PHE A 287 15.09 16.14 19.30
CA PHE A 287 15.46 15.05 18.40
C PHE A 287 15.69 15.60 16.98
N THR A 288 16.94 15.51 16.51
CA THR A 288 17.32 15.69 15.11
C THR A 288 17.53 14.33 14.43
N ASP A 289 17.61 14.35 13.10
CA ASP A 289 18.04 13.19 12.29
C ASP A 289 17.20 11.91 12.52
N ILE A 290 15.91 12.09 12.78
CA ILE A 290 14.95 11.01 13.08
C ILE A 290 14.95 9.93 11.99
N GLU A 291 14.95 10.32 10.73
CA GLU A 291 14.98 9.37 9.61
C GLU A 291 16.25 8.52 9.59
N ALA A 292 17.41 9.14 9.81
CA ALA A 292 18.69 8.41 9.91
C ALA A 292 18.68 7.45 11.10
N ARG A 293 18.17 7.89 12.26
CA ARG A 293 18.07 7.05 13.47
C ARG A 293 17.11 5.88 13.31
N MET A 294 15.96 6.08 12.64
CA MET A 294 15.03 4.99 12.30
C MET A 294 15.72 3.96 11.38
N ARG A 295 16.43 4.45 10.35
CA ARG A 295 17.17 3.61 9.43
C ARG A 295 18.25 2.79 10.13
N GLU A 296 19.08 3.45 10.94
CA GLU A 296 20.13 2.79 11.72
C GLU A 296 19.57 1.73 12.67
N ARG A 297 18.47 2.03 13.38
CA ARG A 297 17.82 1.09 14.30
C ARG A 297 17.32 -0.15 13.57
N TRP A 298 16.65 0.02 12.43
CA TRP A 298 16.15 -1.10 11.64
C TRP A 298 17.29 -1.93 11.04
N LEU A 299 18.32 -1.28 10.48
CA LEU A 299 19.49 -1.97 9.92
C LEU A 299 20.23 -2.79 10.99
N ALA A 300 20.42 -2.23 12.18
CA ALA A 300 21.03 -2.95 13.29
C ALA A 300 20.21 -4.19 13.72
N ALA A 301 18.88 -4.09 13.69
CA ALA A 301 18.01 -5.23 13.97
C ALA A 301 18.10 -6.31 12.88
N VAL A 302 18.17 -5.90 11.60
CA VAL A 302 18.37 -6.82 10.46
C VAL A 302 19.71 -7.55 10.55
N GLU A 303 20.81 -6.82 10.80
CA GLU A 303 22.13 -7.42 10.93
C GLU A 303 22.19 -8.42 12.10
N LYS A 304 21.58 -8.07 13.23
CA LYS A 304 21.47 -8.98 14.38
C LYS A 304 20.65 -10.23 14.03
N ALA A 305 19.53 -10.08 13.34
CA ALA A 305 18.68 -11.20 12.94
C ALA A 305 19.40 -12.14 11.97
N LEU A 306 20.06 -11.58 10.95
CA LEU A 306 20.83 -12.34 9.96
C LEU A 306 22.06 -13.00 10.58
N ALA A 307 22.72 -12.39 11.56
CA ALA A 307 23.83 -13.06 12.26
C ALA A 307 23.38 -14.25 13.12
N GLY A 308 22.15 -14.21 13.67
CA GLY A 308 21.62 -15.25 14.56
C GLY A 308 20.82 -16.35 13.86
N HIS A 309 20.31 -16.09 12.66
CA HIS A 309 19.35 -16.98 11.99
C HIS A 309 19.61 -17.07 10.48
N ARG A 310 19.44 -18.27 9.92
CA ARG A 310 19.52 -18.50 8.48
C ARG A 310 18.37 -17.82 7.73
N VAL A 311 17.17 -17.88 8.30
CA VAL A 311 15.97 -17.25 7.74
C VAL A 311 15.44 -16.23 8.75
N SER A 312 15.22 -15.01 8.28
CA SER A 312 14.54 -13.93 9.00
C SER A 312 13.40 -13.38 8.16
N PHE A 313 12.39 -12.84 8.82
CA PHE A 313 11.26 -12.18 8.17
C PHE A 313 11.14 -10.73 8.64
N ALA A 314 10.75 -9.82 7.76
CA ALA A 314 10.38 -8.46 8.12
C ALA A 314 9.15 -7.98 7.36
N THR A 315 8.51 -6.94 7.89
CA THR A 315 7.58 -6.12 7.12
C THR A 315 8.19 -4.77 6.80
N MET A 316 7.78 -4.15 5.71
CA MET A 316 8.12 -2.76 5.38
C MET A 316 6.99 -2.14 4.56
N SER A 317 6.85 -0.80 4.54
CA SER A 317 5.96 -0.16 3.57
C SER A 317 6.43 -0.46 2.15
N ILE A 318 5.52 -0.85 1.27
CA ILE A 318 5.84 -1.09 -0.14
C ILE A 318 6.32 0.20 -0.84
N ASP A 319 5.88 1.37 -0.36
CA ASP A 319 6.37 2.66 -0.87
C ASP A 319 7.86 2.85 -0.57
N THR A 320 8.32 2.40 0.61
CA THR A 320 9.74 2.40 0.96
C THR A 320 10.52 1.44 0.07
N LEU A 321 10.01 0.22 -0.13
CA LEU A 321 10.69 -0.79 -0.96
C LEU A 321 10.81 -0.36 -2.44
N LEU A 322 9.80 0.34 -2.97
CA LEU A 322 9.75 0.70 -4.39
C LEU A 322 10.45 2.03 -4.72
N TYR A 323 10.43 3.01 -3.81
CA TYR A 323 10.81 4.38 -4.16
C TYR A 323 11.93 5.00 -3.31
N ASP A 324 12.36 4.35 -2.23
CA ASP A 324 13.45 4.85 -1.39
C ASP A 324 14.83 4.42 -1.94
N ARG A 325 15.36 5.23 -2.86
CA ARG A 325 16.59 4.92 -3.62
C ARG A 325 17.86 4.90 -2.77
N GLU A 326 17.89 5.65 -1.67
CA GLU A 326 19.04 5.77 -0.76
C GLU A 326 18.70 5.20 0.63
N GLY A 327 17.67 4.36 0.67
CA GLY A 327 17.01 3.88 1.86
C GLY A 327 17.60 2.63 2.48
N TYR A 328 16.69 1.85 3.06
CA TYR A 328 16.96 0.60 3.75
C TYR A 328 17.60 -0.46 2.83
N LEU A 329 17.02 -0.68 1.64
CA LEU A 329 17.55 -1.68 0.70
C LEU A 329 18.89 -1.25 0.10
N ALA A 330 19.08 0.03 -0.20
CA ALA A 330 20.34 0.56 -0.70
C ALA A 330 21.47 0.40 0.34
N ALA A 331 21.17 0.65 1.62
CA ALA A 331 22.13 0.45 2.70
C ALA A 331 22.53 -1.03 2.88
N LEU A 332 21.59 -1.97 2.67
CA LEU A 332 21.90 -3.40 2.65
C LEU A 332 22.72 -3.77 1.41
N ALA A 333 22.37 -3.28 0.22
CA ALA A 333 23.16 -3.52 -0.99
C ALA A 333 24.61 -3.04 -0.84
N ALA A 334 24.83 -1.87 -0.23
CA ALA A 334 26.16 -1.33 0.06
C ALA A 334 26.99 -2.21 1.02
N LYS A 335 26.34 -3.07 1.81
CA LYS A 335 26.97 -4.05 2.72
C LYS A 335 27.18 -5.43 2.07
N GLY A 336 26.92 -5.54 0.77
CA GLY A 336 27.11 -6.76 -0.03
C GLY A 336 25.93 -7.73 0.02
N TYR A 337 24.75 -7.31 0.45
CA TYR A 337 23.53 -8.11 0.33
C TYR A 337 23.00 -8.05 -1.10
N ARG A 338 22.59 -9.20 -1.66
CA ARG A 338 21.83 -9.27 -2.90
C ARG A 338 20.36 -9.01 -2.59
N ILE A 339 19.77 -8.05 -3.31
CA ILE A 339 18.35 -7.67 -3.19
C ILE A 339 17.64 -8.18 -4.44
N GLN A 340 16.52 -8.88 -4.27
CA GLN A 340 15.66 -9.37 -5.35
C GLN A 340 14.22 -8.96 -5.04
N ALA A 341 13.56 -8.33 -6.00
CA ALA A 341 12.13 -8.02 -5.90
C ALA A 341 11.26 -9.26 -6.24
N PRO A 342 10.01 -9.33 -5.79
CA PRO A 342 9.16 -10.50 -6.00
C PRO A 342 8.95 -10.84 -7.48
N ASP A 343 8.83 -9.82 -8.32
CA ASP A 343 8.64 -9.94 -9.76
C ASP A 343 9.90 -10.39 -10.52
N GLU A 344 11.09 -10.25 -9.91
CA GLU A 344 12.36 -10.73 -10.46
C GLU A 344 12.62 -12.21 -10.15
N LEU A 345 11.91 -12.79 -9.17
CA LEU A 345 12.05 -14.19 -8.77
C LEU A 345 11.25 -15.12 -9.70
N VAL A 346 10.10 -14.66 -10.21
CA VAL A 346 9.23 -15.44 -11.09
C VAL A 346 9.84 -15.64 -12.49
N GLU A 347 10.63 -14.68 -12.98
CA GLU A 347 11.30 -14.80 -14.28
C GLU A 347 12.51 -15.76 -14.26
N GLY A 348 13.00 -16.17 -13.08
CA GLY A 348 14.17 -17.02 -12.92
C GLY A 348 13.92 -18.53 -13.08
N ASP A 349 12.67 -18.99 -12.94
CA ASP A 349 12.32 -20.42 -12.97
C ASP A 349 11.84 -20.90 -14.35
N GLY A 350 11.80 -20.00 -15.35
CA GLY A 350 11.20 -20.25 -16.67
C GLY A 350 12.15 -20.65 -17.80
N GLU A 351 13.45 -20.37 -17.71
CA GLU A 351 14.38 -20.57 -18.84
C GLU A 351 15.54 -21.50 -18.44
N SER A 352 15.28 -22.81 -18.40
CA SER A 352 16.35 -23.78 -18.55
C SER A 352 16.75 -23.84 -20.03
N PRO A 353 17.99 -23.53 -20.41
CA PRO A 353 18.42 -23.69 -21.79
C PRO A 353 18.35 -25.18 -22.12
N SER A 354 17.50 -25.55 -23.08
CA SER A 354 17.53 -26.87 -23.68
C SER A 354 18.90 -27.07 -24.32
N GLU A 355 19.76 -27.81 -23.61
CA GLU A 355 21.03 -28.29 -24.11
C GLU A 355 20.74 -29.35 -25.18
N GLU A 356 20.52 -28.91 -26.42
CA GLU A 356 20.51 -29.79 -27.59
C GLU A 356 21.95 -29.99 -28.07
N ALA A 357 22.53 -31.13 -27.69
CA ALA A 357 23.46 -31.90 -28.50
C ALA A 357 23.43 -33.36 -27.96
N PRO A 358 23.75 -34.41 -28.75
CA PRO A 358 24.47 -34.38 -30.03
C PRO A 358 23.93 -35.34 -31.11
N GLU A 359 24.39 -35.23 -32.36
CA GLU A 359 24.70 -36.44 -33.12
C GLU A 359 25.91 -36.22 -34.04
N ALA A 360 26.99 -36.93 -33.71
CA ALA A 360 28.17 -37.07 -34.53
C ALA A 360 27.88 -38.10 -35.64
N ALA A 361 27.91 -37.68 -36.90
CA ALA A 361 27.99 -38.58 -38.03
C ALA A 361 29.41 -38.55 -38.60
N ALA A 362 30.18 -39.60 -38.29
CA ALA A 362 31.39 -39.96 -39.01
C ALA A 362 31.08 -41.15 -39.94
N THR A 363 31.90 -41.29 -41.00
CA THR A 363 31.91 -42.31 -42.08
C THR A 363 30.78 -42.19 -43.12
N ARG A 364 31.01 -42.06 -44.43
CA ARG A 364 32.14 -42.45 -45.31
C ARG A 364 32.38 -41.44 -46.43
#